data_AF-A0A2W5F181-F1
#
_entry.id   AF-A0A2W5F181-F1
#
_cell.length_a   1.000
_cell.length_b   1.000
_cell.length_c   1.000
_cell.angle_alpha   90.00
_cell.angle_beta   90.00
_cell.angle_gamma   90.00
#
_symmetry.space_group_name_H-M   'P 1'
#
loop_
_entity.id
_entity.type
_entity.pdbx_description
1 polymer ?
#
loop_
_entity_poly.entity_id
_entity_poly.type
_entity_poly.pdbx_seq_one_letter_code
_entity_poly.pdbx_strand_id
1 'polypeptide(L)'
;MAKNKTRKLPQYMHFIDGRYRVRVPIKLELRPYLSGKHQFYQALGGDLRTAKENSHFHMAVFKEELRRRVQSAVTVAIATWRHAR
;
A
#
# COMPACT_ATOMS: atom_id res chain seq x y z
N MET A 1 -8.56 -38.32 8.51
CA MET A 1 -7.65 -37.17 8.75
C MET A 1 -7.90 -36.11 7.70
N ALA A 2 -8.59 -35.02 8.05
CA ALA A 2 -8.88 -33.93 7.11
C ALA A 2 -7.59 -33.14 6.82
N LYS A 3 -7.15 -33.15 5.55
CA LYS A 3 -6.04 -32.29 5.09
C LYS A 3 -6.52 -30.84 5.22
N ASN A 4 -6.17 -30.18 6.33
CA ASN A 4 -6.37 -28.74 6.49
C ASN A 4 -5.55 -28.05 5.39
N LYS A 5 -6.21 -27.73 4.27
CA LYS A 5 -5.65 -26.85 3.25
C LYS A 5 -5.54 -25.48 3.91
N THR A 6 -4.42 -25.22 4.58
CA THR A 6 -4.07 -23.88 5.07
C THR A 6 -4.10 -22.98 3.84
N ARG A 7 -5.18 -22.21 3.68
CA ARG A 7 -5.32 -21.27 2.56
C ARG A 7 -4.14 -20.31 2.67
N LYS A 8 -3.16 -20.46 1.77
CA LYS A 8 -1.96 -19.62 1.78
C LYS A 8 -2.41 -18.18 1.61
N LEU A 9 -2.21 -17.36 2.63
CA LEU A 9 -2.47 -15.94 2.55
C LEU A 9 -1.50 -15.30 1.54
N PRO A 10 -1.93 -14.25 0.83
CA PRO A 10 -1.01 -13.45 0.03
C PRO A 10 0.17 -12.97 0.89
N GLN A 11 1.37 -12.88 0.32
CA GLN A 11 2.59 -12.53 1.06
C GLN A 11 2.50 -11.17 1.78
N TYR A 12 1.66 -10.26 1.29
CA TYR A 12 1.42 -8.95 1.87
C TYR A 12 0.31 -8.93 2.94
N MET A 13 -0.40 -10.03 3.15
CA MET A 13 -1.54 -10.11 4.07
C MET A 13 -1.19 -10.98 5.27
N HIS A 14 -1.24 -10.39 6.46
CA HIS A 14 -0.86 -11.01 7.71
C HIS A 14 -2.08 -11.10 8.63
N PHE A 15 -2.23 -12.22 9.33
CA PHE A 15 -3.21 -12.37 10.40
C PHE A 15 -2.51 -12.19 11.74
N ILE A 16 -2.83 -11.09 12.46
CA ILE A 16 -2.18 -10.70 13.71
C ILE A 16 -3.27 -10.22 14.69
N ASP A 17 -3.28 -10.77 15.90
CA ASP A 17 -4.24 -10.46 16.98
C ASP A 17 -5.72 -10.65 16.55
N GLY A 18 -6.02 -11.76 15.87
CA GLY A 18 -7.40 -12.04 15.43
C GLY A 18 -7.89 -11.16 14.28
N ARG A 19 -7.02 -10.37 13.65
CA ARG A 19 -7.36 -9.47 12.55
C ARG A 19 -6.39 -9.61 11.38
N TYR A 20 -6.93 -9.55 10.18
CA TYR A 20 -6.15 -9.42 8.96
C TYR A 20 -5.65 -7.99 8.80
N ARG A 21 -4.39 -7.87 8.38
CA ARG A 21 -3.70 -6.61 8.13
C ARG A 21 -2.91 -6.75 6.83
N VAL A 22 -2.83 -5.68 6.04
CA VAL A 22 -1.91 -5.60 4.91
C VAL A 22 -0.63 -4.91 5.34
N ARG A 23 0.51 -5.48 4.95
CA ARG A 23 1.83 -4.92 5.17
C ARG A 23 2.59 -4.97 3.85
N VAL A 24 2.82 -3.81 3.26
CA VAL A 24 3.60 -3.68 2.01
C VAL A 24 4.81 -2.79 2.28
N PRO A 25 6.04 -3.30 2.14
CA PRO A 25 7.23 -2.49 2.28
C PRO A 25 7.31 -1.45 1.14
N ILE A 26 7.63 -0.21 1.49
CA ILE A 26 7.77 0.88 0.52
C ILE A 26 9.24 0.97 0.09
N LYS A 27 9.48 0.92 -1.23
CA LYS A 27 10.82 1.09 -1.80
C LYS A 27 11.40 2.45 -1.42
N LEU A 28 12.71 2.52 -1.20
CA LEU A 28 13.45 3.75 -0.83
C LEU A 28 13.11 4.94 -1.72
N GLU A 29 13.08 4.72 -3.03
CA GLU A 29 12.77 5.72 -4.06
C GLU A 29 11.38 6.36 -3.90
N LEU A 30 10.42 5.62 -3.33
CA LEU A 30 9.05 6.07 -3.15
C LEU A 30 8.82 6.77 -1.81
N ARG A 31 9.77 6.69 -0.87
CA ARG A 31 9.64 7.28 0.48
C ARG A 31 9.49 8.80 0.47
N PRO A 32 10.22 9.58 -0.36
CA PRO A 32 10.05 11.04 -0.42
C PRO A 32 8.62 11.43 -0.80
N TYR A 33 7.98 10.65 -1.67
CA TYR A 33 6.61 10.88 -2.12
C TYR A 33 5.57 10.43 -1.10
N LEU A 34 5.93 9.54 -0.16
CA LEU A 34 5.02 8.96 0.83
C LEU A 34 5.26 9.48 2.25
N SER A 35 5.70 10.74 2.39
CA SER A 35 5.95 11.39 3.68
C SER A 35 6.95 10.61 4.56
N GLY A 36 7.94 9.95 3.96
CA GLY A 36 8.93 9.14 4.68
C GLY A 36 8.40 7.81 5.22
N LYS A 37 7.18 7.38 4.86
CA LYS A 37 6.65 6.08 5.30
C LYS A 37 7.51 4.93 4.77
N HIS A 38 7.94 4.04 5.66
CA HIS A 38 8.75 2.86 5.33
C HIS A 38 7.92 1.65 4.91
N GLN A 39 6.67 1.57 5.37
CA GLN A 39 5.75 0.49 5.09
C GLN A 39 4.32 1.02 5.02
N PHE A 40 3.55 0.49 4.09
CA PHE A 40 2.10 0.62 4.08
C PHE A 40 1.52 -0.42 5.04
N TYR A 41 0.75 0.05 6.02
CA TYR A 41 0.20 -0.79 7.07
C TYR A 41 -1.27 -0.42 7.29
N GLN A 42 -2.19 -1.35 7.03
CA GLN A 42 -3.62 -1.09 7.17
C GLN A 42 -4.34 -2.32 7.74
N ALA A 43 -5.25 -2.10 8.68
CA ALA A 43 -6.15 -3.14 9.16
C ALA A 43 -7.21 -3.44 8.09
N LEU A 44 -7.44 -4.72 7.81
CA LEU A 44 -8.37 -5.18 6.77
C LEU A 44 -9.67 -5.79 7.34
N GLY A 45 -9.69 -6.11 8.63
CA GLY A 45 -10.86 -6.67 9.34
C GLY A 45 -10.58 -8.01 10.01
N GLY A 46 -11.56 -8.55 10.74
CA GLY A 46 -11.45 -9.84 11.44
C GLY A 46 -11.67 -11.06 10.54
N ASP A 47 -12.43 -10.91 9.46
CA ASP A 47 -12.79 -12.00 8.55
C ASP A 47 -11.94 -12.00 7.27
N LEU A 48 -11.62 -13.19 6.75
CA LEU A 48 -10.76 -13.36 5.57
C LEU A 48 -11.41 -12.82 4.28
N ARG A 49 -12.72 -12.99 4.14
CA ARG A 49 -13.47 -12.56 2.96
C ARG A 49 -13.50 -11.03 2.91
N THR A 50 -13.87 -10.40 4.02
CA THR A 50 -13.83 -8.94 4.18
C THR A 50 -12.41 -8.41 4.01
N ALA A 51 -11.42 -9.09 4.57
CA ALA A 51 -10.04 -8.67 4.44
C ALA A 51 -9.54 -8.67 3.00
N LYS A 52 -9.91 -9.69 2.21
CA LYS A 52 -9.55 -9.78 0.80
C LYS A 52 -10.17 -8.63 0.00
N GLU A 53 -11.45 -8.34 0.23
CA GLU A 53 -12.15 -7.22 -0.43
C GLU A 53 -11.52 -5.87 -0.07
N ASN A 54 -11.30 -5.63 1.22
CA ASN A 54 -10.64 -4.42 1.71
C ASN A 54 -9.19 -4.32 1.21
N SER A 55 -8.48 -5.43 1.01
CA SER A 55 -7.10 -5.40 0.51
C SER A 55 -7.03 -4.82 -0.90
N HIS A 56 -7.99 -5.16 -1.78
CA HIS A 56 -8.04 -4.62 -3.12
C HIS A 56 -8.34 -3.12 -3.11
N PHE A 57 -9.30 -2.70 -2.29
CA PHE A 57 -9.65 -1.29 -2.10
C PHE A 57 -8.45 -0.47 -1.59
N HIS A 58 -7.83 -0.90 -0.49
CA HIS A 58 -6.69 -0.19 0.09
C HIS A 58 -5.47 -0.17 -0.84
N MET A 59 -5.25 -1.22 -1.62
CA MET A 59 -4.20 -1.21 -2.65
C MET A 59 -4.50 -0.25 -3.80
N ALA A 60 -5.76 -0.10 -4.20
CA ALA A 60 -6.16 0.89 -5.21
C ALA A 60 -5.96 2.32 -4.70
N VAL A 61 -6.41 2.61 -3.47
CA VAL A 61 -6.20 3.91 -2.81
C VAL A 61 -4.70 4.23 -2.70
N PHE A 62 -3.89 3.26 -2.28
CA PHE A 62 -2.44 3.45 -2.16
C PHE A 62 -1.77 3.75 -3.51
N LYS A 63 -2.16 3.03 -4.58
CA LYS A 63 -1.67 3.30 -5.94
C LYS A 63 -2.07 4.68 -6.44
N GLU A 64 -3.28 5.12 -6.13
CA GLU A 64 -3.77 6.44 -6.54
C GLU A 64 -3.05 7.56 -5.79
N GLU A 65 -2.86 7.41 -4.46
CA GLU A 65 -2.10 8.36 -3.64
C GLU A 65 -0.66 8.50 -4.15
N LEU A 66 -0.02 7.37 -4.51
CA LEU A 66 1.29 7.37 -5.16
C LEU A 66 1.27 8.13 -6.49
N ARG A 67 0.29 7.85 -7.36
CA ARG A 67 0.19 8.51 -8.67
C ARG A 67 0.02 10.02 -8.54
N ARG A 68 -0.87 10.47 -7.63
CA ARG A 68 -1.09 11.90 -7.37
C ARG A 68 0.20 12.59 -6.90
N ARG A 69 0.92 11.99 -5.96
CA ARG A 69 2.16 12.55 -5.40
C ARG A 69 3.31 12.60 -6.40
N VAL A 70 3.46 11.55 -7.21
CA VAL A 70 4.44 11.54 -8.31
C VAL A 70 4.10 12.64 -9.32
N GLN A 71 2.83 12.76 -9.71
CA GLN A 71 2.39 13.79 -10.66
C GLN A 71 2.66 15.19 -10.13
N SER A 72 2.33 15.48 -8.87
CA SER A 72 2.61 16.78 -8.25
C SER A 72 4.11 17.09 -8.22
N ALA A 73 4.95 16.12 -7.88
CA ALA A 73 6.39 16.33 -7.84
C ALA A 73 6.97 16.58 -9.23
N VAL A 74 6.50 15.86 -10.26
CA VAL A 74 6.88 16.10 -11.66
C VAL A 74 6.44 17.49 -12.12
N THR A 75 5.21 17.91 -11.79
CA THR A 75 4.71 19.25 -12.12
C THR A 75 5.52 20.35 -11.44
N VAL A 76 5.86 20.20 -10.15
CA VAL A 76 6.71 21.17 -9.43
C VAL A 76 8.09 21.25 -10.07
N ALA A 77 8.71 20.10 -10.39
CA ALA A 77 10.02 20.07 -11.04
C ALA A 77 10.01 20.83 -12.39
N ILE A 78 9.01 20.58 -13.24
CA ILE A 78 8.85 21.28 -14.52
C ILE A 78 8.63 22.79 -14.31
N ALA A 79 7.82 23.18 -13.33
CA ALA A 79 7.56 24.59 -13.02
C ALA A 79 8.83 25.32 -12.52
N THR A 80 9.61 24.68 -11.64
CA THR A 80 10.89 25.24 -11.17
C THR A 80 11.92 25.37 -12.30
N TRP A 81 11.99 24.40 -13.22
CA TRP A 81 12.87 24.47 -14.39
C TRP A 81 12.48 25.58 -15.36
N ARG A 82 11.19 25.90 -15.46
CA ARG A 82 10.68 26.94 -16.36
C ARG A 82 10.90 28.37 -15.83
N HIS A 83 11.05 28.55 -14.52
CA HIS A 83 11.33 29.84 -13.89
C HIS A 83 12.83 30.15 -13.75
N ALA A 84 13.70 29.15 -13.90
CA ALA A 84 15.15 29.31 -13.83
C ALA A 84 15.80 29.62 -15.20
N ARG A 85 15.00 29.97 -16.22
CA ARG A 85 15.46 30.27 -17.59
C ARG A 85 15.06 31.68 -17.99
#